data_AF-A0A5A9YY84-F1
#
_entry.id   AF-A0A5A9YY84-F1
#
_cell.length_a   1.000
_cell.length_b   1.000
_cell.length_c   1.000
_cell.angle_alpha   90.00
_cell.angle_beta   90.00
_cell.angle_gamma   90.00
#
_symmetry.space_group_name_H-M   'P 1'
#
loop_
_entity.id
_entity.type
_entity.pdbx_description
1 polymer ?
#
loop_
_entity_poly.entity_id
_entity_poly.type
_entity_poly.pdbx_seq_one_letter_code
_entity_poly.pdbx_strand_id
1 'polypeptide(L)'
;MTDGNGNAMGNDTTWIVTIFLVIGAIVLGLLALYLAFLVLVAGFMGAAWMFAYAAAQGFLGVVAYVAAWVFLFPFMAIASLGLGAVLLWSFYWEERASRGARIEPKVPFHKRLVAWLKNENVHAPTPPSDPEERYKWANRLPPYD
;
A
#
# COMPACT_ATOMS: atom_id res chain seq x y z
N MET A 1 -28.89 -33.92 -13.87
CA MET A 1 -28.45 -33.12 -15.03
C MET A 1 -28.57 -31.65 -14.63
N THR A 2 -27.56 -31.12 -13.97
CA THR A 2 -27.48 -29.71 -13.57
C THR A 2 -26.03 -29.29 -13.73
N ASP A 3 -25.59 -29.22 -14.98
CA ASP A 3 -24.30 -28.66 -15.33
C ASP A 3 -24.52 -27.47 -16.26
N GLY A 4 -23.79 -26.41 -15.97
CA GLY A 4 -23.62 -25.28 -16.88
C GLY A 4 -24.61 -24.16 -16.63
N ASN A 5 -24.18 -23.13 -15.90
CA ASN A 5 -24.00 -21.79 -16.47
C ASN A 5 -23.79 -20.69 -15.40
N GLY A 6 -23.17 -21.01 -14.25
CA GLY A 6 -22.88 -20.00 -13.21
C GLY A 6 -21.58 -19.19 -13.44
N ASN A 7 -20.73 -19.63 -14.37
CA ASN A 7 -19.35 -19.11 -14.49
C ASN A 7 -19.14 -18.16 -15.68
N ALA A 8 -20.13 -17.99 -16.56
CA ALA A 8 -19.98 -17.16 -17.75
C ALA A 8 -19.92 -15.66 -17.44
N MET A 9 -20.63 -15.21 -16.40
CA MET A 9 -20.78 -13.77 -16.12
C MET A 9 -19.57 -13.13 -15.40
N GLY A 10 -18.70 -13.92 -14.76
CA GLY A 10 -17.55 -13.40 -14.00
C GLY A 10 -16.30 -13.12 -14.85
N ASN A 11 -16.12 -13.83 -15.97
CA ASN A 11 -14.95 -13.65 -16.83
C ASN A 11 -15.09 -12.40 -17.70
N ASP A 12 -16.32 -12.07 -18.11
CA ASP A 12 -16.58 -10.98 -19.05
C ASP A 12 -16.34 -9.58 -18.47
N THR A 13 -16.70 -9.37 -17.20
CA THR A 13 -16.44 -8.07 -16.54
C THR A 13 -14.96 -7.90 -16.21
N THR A 14 -14.25 -9.00 -15.95
CA THR A 14 -12.84 -8.99 -15.53
C THR A 14 -11.92 -8.51 -16.65
N TRP A 15 -12.13 -8.96 -17.89
CA TRP A 15 -11.31 -8.50 -19.02
C TRP A 15 -11.56 -7.03 -19.36
N ILE A 16 -12.81 -6.56 -19.25
CA ILE A 16 -13.17 -5.15 -19.47
C ILE A 16 -12.43 -4.25 -18.48
N VAL A 17 -12.51 -4.56 -17.18
CA VAL A 17 -11.82 -3.80 -16.12
C VAL A 17 -10.29 -3.83 -16.31
N THR A 18 -9.75 -4.98 -16.70
CA THR A 18 -8.31 -5.12 -16.97
C THR A 18 -7.86 -4.24 -18.13
N ILE A 19 -8.62 -4.18 -19.22
CA ILE A 19 -8.32 -3.30 -20.36
C ILE A 19 -8.33 -1.83 -19.92
N PHE A 20 -9.34 -1.39 -19.17
CA PHE A 20 -9.40 0.00 -18.70
C PHE A 20 -8.23 0.34 -17.77
N LEU A 21 -7.81 -0.58 -16.89
CA LEU A 21 -6.62 -0.41 -16.06
C LEU A 21 -5.35 -0.29 -16.88
N VAL A 22 -5.17 -1.14 -17.90
CA VAL A 22 -4.00 -1.10 -18.79
C VAL A 22 -3.97 0.22 -19.56
N ILE A 23 -5.10 0.62 -20.16
CA ILE A 23 -5.19 1.89 -20.88
C ILE A 23 -4.91 3.06 -19.92
N GLY A 24 -5.52 3.06 -18.73
CA GLY A 24 -5.29 4.08 -17.71
C GLY A 24 -3.82 4.19 -17.31
N ALA A 25 -3.15 3.05 -17.07
CA ALA A 25 -1.73 3.01 -16.75
C ALA A 25 -0.85 3.54 -17.89
N ILE A 26 -1.17 3.20 -19.15
CA ILE A 26 -0.46 3.71 -20.33
C ILE A 26 -0.62 5.22 -20.44
N VAL A 27 -1.84 5.74 -20.32
CA VAL A 27 -2.11 7.18 -20.38
C VAL A 27 -1.38 7.92 -19.27
N LEU A 28 -1.40 7.40 -18.04
CA LEU A 28 -0.69 7.98 -16.90
C LEU A 28 0.83 7.97 -17.14
N GLY A 29 1.37 6.87 -17.67
CA GLY A 29 2.77 6.72 -18.02
C GLY A 29 3.21 7.71 -19.11
N LEU A 30 2.41 7.89 -20.16
CA LEU A 30 2.66 8.87 -21.21
C LEU A 30 2.62 10.30 -20.67
N LEU A 31 1.67 10.60 -19.77
CA LEU A 31 1.59 11.91 -19.12
C LEU A 31 2.83 12.20 -18.27
N ALA A 32 3.27 11.21 -17.47
CA ALA A 32 4.49 11.34 -16.68
C ALA A 32 5.73 11.55 -17.56
N LEU A 33 5.84 10.81 -18.67
CA LEU A 33 6.92 10.98 -19.63
C LEU A 33 6.91 12.37 -20.28
N TYR A 34 5.73 12.87 -20.65
CA TYR A 34 5.56 14.21 -21.21
C TYR A 34 5.98 15.30 -20.22
N LEU A 35 5.58 15.20 -18.95
CA LEU A 35 5.99 16.12 -17.91
C LEU A 35 7.51 16.08 -17.67
N ALA A 36 8.10 14.88 -17.62
CA ALA A 36 9.55 14.73 -17.51
C ALA A 36 10.28 15.39 -18.68
N PHE A 37 9.75 15.24 -19.91
CA PHE A 37 10.28 15.90 -21.08
C PHE A 37 10.18 17.43 -20.99
N LEU A 38 9.05 17.98 -20.55
CA LEU A 38 8.89 19.43 -20.35
C LEU A 38 9.87 19.99 -19.32
N VAL A 39 10.08 19.29 -18.21
CA VAL A 39 11.06 19.68 -17.18
C VAL A 39 12.46 19.71 -17.78
N LEU A 40 12.81 18.72 -18.59
CA LEU A 40 14.10 18.64 -19.26
C LEU A 40 14.28 19.80 -20.25
N VAL A 41 13.28 20.08 -21.08
CA VAL A 41 13.30 21.21 -22.03
C VAL A 41 13.43 22.55 -21.29
N ALA A 42 12.65 22.77 -20.22
CA ALA A 42 12.74 23.97 -19.42
C ALA A 42 14.13 24.14 -18.78
N GLY A 43 14.71 23.05 -18.27
CA GLY A 43 16.08 23.04 -17.74
C GLY A 43 17.12 23.43 -18.79
N PHE A 44 17.06 22.83 -19.98
CA PHE A 44 17.95 23.18 -21.09
C PHE A 44 17.80 24.62 -21.56
N MET A 45 16.57 25.13 -21.61
CA MET A 45 16.30 26.50 -22.01
C MET A 45 16.84 27.51 -20.99
N GLY A 46 16.69 27.23 -19.69
CA GLY A 46 17.31 27.99 -18.62
C GLY A 46 18.85 27.97 -18.71
N ALA A 47 19.44 26.80 -18.96
CA ALA A 47 20.88 26.65 -19.16
C ALA A 47 21.39 27.43 -20.37
N ALA A 48 20.67 27.38 -21.50
CA ALA A 48 21.00 28.13 -22.70
C ALA A 48 20.94 29.64 -22.47
N TRP A 49 19.97 30.13 -21.70
CA TRP A 49 19.87 31.55 -21.36
C TRP A 49 21.03 31.99 -20.45
N MET A 50 21.35 31.20 -19.43
CA MET A 50 22.52 31.43 -18.56
C MET A 50 23.82 31.44 -19.35
N PHE A 51 23.98 30.52 -20.30
CA PHE A 51 25.12 30.49 -21.20
C PHE A 51 25.19 31.73 -22.09
N ALA A 52 24.07 32.16 -22.69
CA ALA A 52 24.03 33.38 -23.50
C ALA A 52 24.39 34.63 -22.68
N TYR A 53 23.90 34.71 -21.44
CA TYR A 53 24.26 35.78 -20.51
C TYR A 53 25.75 35.75 -20.16
N ALA A 54 26.30 34.58 -19.86
CA ALA A 54 27.72 34.39 -19.60
C ALA A 54 28.59 34.75 -20.82
N ALA A 55 28.16 34.37 -22.03
CA ALA A 55 28.82 34.70 -23.28
C ALA A 55 28.83 36.21 -23.55
N ALA A 56 27.78 36.93 -23.16
CA ALA A 56 27.74 38.39 -23.25
C ALA A 56 28.78 39.07 -22.36
N GLN A 57 29.23 38.44 -21.28
CA GLN A 57 30.34 38.92 -20.44
C GLN A 57 31.73 38.56 -21.00
N GLY A 58 31.80 37.95 -22.19
CA GLY A 58 33.03 37.55 -22.85
C GLY A 58 33.60 36.23 -22.31
N PHE A 59 34.88 35.97 -22.62
CA PHE A 59 35.54 34.68 -22.33
C PHE A 59 35.47 34.28 -20.85
N LEU A 60 35.67 35.25 -19.94
CA LEU A 60 35.68 34.99 -18.51
C LEU A 60 34.33 34.47 -18.00
N GLY A 61 33.22 35.00 -18.55
CA GLY A 61 31.87 34.56 -18.20
C GLY A 61 31.61 33.12 -18.63
N VAL A 62 32.01 32.76 -19.85
CA VAL A 62 31.88 31.37 -20.36
C VAL A 62 32.69 30.40 -19.52
N VAL A 63 33.92 30.75 -19.15
CA VAL A 63 34.78 29.92 -18.28
C VAL A 63 34.15 29.74 -16.90
N ALA A 64 33.63 30.81 -16.30
CA ALA A 64 32.94 30.74 -15.01
C ALA A 64 31.68 29.86 -15.07
N TYR A 65 30.90 29.94 -16.15
CA TYR A 65 29.74 29.07 -16.38
C TYR A 65 30.14 27.59 -16.48
N VAL A 66 31.18 27.27 -17.26
CA VAL A 66 31.68 25.89 -17.39
C VAL A 66 32.23 25.39 -16.06
N ALA A 67 32.99 26.21 -15.32
CA ALA A 67 33.49 25.86 -14.00
C ALA A 67 32.35 25.57 -13.03
N ALA A 68 31.30 26.41 -13.02
CA ALA A 68 30.12 26.18 -12.19
C ALA A 68 29.45 24.85 -12.54
N TRP A 69 29.32 24.49 -13.81
CA TRP A 69 28.81 23.17 -14.20
C TRP A 69 29.71 22.04 -13.71
N VAL A 70 31.02 22.10 -13.93
CA VAL A 70 31.92 21.01 -13.51
C VAL A 70 31.96 20.83 -11.99
N PHE A 71 31.93 21.93 -11.23
CA PHE A 71 32.04 21.87 -9.77
C PHE A 71 30.71 21.72 -9.06
N LEU A 72 29.63 22.41 -9.45
CA LEU A 72 28.34 22.32 -8.76
C LEU A 72 27.45 21.18 -9.26
N PHE A 73 27.54 20.76 -10.52
CA PHE A 73 26.69 19.70 -11.06
C PHE A 73 26.81 18.38 -10.26
N PRO A 74 28.01 17.91 -9.85
CA PRO A 74 28.13 16.71 -9.03
C PRO A 74 27.40 16.84 -7.69
N PHE A 75 27.51 17.98 -7.01
CA PHE A 75 26.81 18.21 -5.75
C PHE A 75 25.29 18.25 -5.93
N MET A 76 24.81 18.89 -7.00
CA MET A 76 23.38 18.90 -7.33
C MET A 76 22.86 17.50 -7.67
N ALA A 77 23.63 16.70 -8.41
CA ALA A 77 23.28 15.33 -8.75
C ALA A 77 23.21 14.45 -7.49
N ILE A 78 24.19 14.56 -6.60
CA ILE A 78 24.20 13.83 -5.32
C ILE A 78 23.02 14.25 -4.43
N ALA A 79 22.74 15.56 -4.32
CA ALA A 79 21.62 16.06 -3.54
C ALA A 79 20.27 15.60 -4.10
N SER A 80 20.11 15.60 -5.43
CA SER A 80 18.93 15.09 -6.14
C SER A 80 18.71 13.60 -5.85
N LEU A 81 19.75 12.78 -6.00
CA LEU A 81 19.68 11.35 -5.70
C LEU A 81 19.38 11.10 -4.21
N GLY A 82 19.98 11.88 -3.32
CA GLY A 82 19.74 11.82 -1.88
C GLY A 82 18.29 12.14 -1.53
N LEU A 83 17.76 13.26 -2.03
CA LEU A 83 16.36 13.66 -1.82
C LEU A 83 15.38 12.64 -2.41
N GLY A 84 15.65 12.15 -3.62
CA GLY A 84 14.85 11.09 -4.25
C GLY A 84 14.84 9.82 -3.41
N ALA A 85 16.00 9.37 -2.92
CA ALA A 85 16.11 8.20 -2.06
C ALA A 85 15.38 8.38 -0.73
N VAL A 86 15.47 9.56 -0.10
CA VAL A 86 14.76 9.87 1.15
C VAL A 86 13.24 9.89 0.95
N LEU A 87 12.76 10.47 -0.14
CA LEU A 87 11.33 10.48 -0.46
C LEU A 87 10.80 9.07 -0.73
N LEU A 88 11.54 8.26 -1.51
CA LEU A 88 11.22 6.84 -1.72
C LEU A 88 11.23 6.06 -0.40
N TRP A 89 12.21 6.31 0.47
CA TRP A 89 12.29 5.68 1.79
C TRP A 89 11.09 6.04 2.66
N SER A 90 10.72 7.33 2.73
CA SER A 90 9.54 7.78 3.47
C SER A 90 8.27 7.08 2.99
N PHE A 91 8.07 7.04 1.67
CA PHE A 91 6.92 6.37 1.07
C PHE A 91 6.92 4.85 1.33
N TYR A 92 8.10 4.22 1.31
CA TYR A 92 8.26 2.80 1.59
C TYR A 92 7.85 2.41 3.02
N TRP A 93 8.23 3.22 4.01
CA TRP A 93 7.86 2.97 5.42
C TRP A 93 6.36 3.14 5.66
N GLU A 94 5.74 4.10 4.99
CA GLU A 94 4.30 4.38 5.11
C GLU A 94 3.44 3.21 4.58
N GLU A 95 3.90 2.57 3.51
CA GLU A 95 3.24 1.39 2.96
C GLU A 95 3.43 0.15 3.86
N ARG A 96 4.55 0.03 4.56
CA ARG A 96 4.75 -1.03 5.58
C ARG A 96 3.90 -0.79 6.83
N ALA A 97 3.79 0.45 7.31
CA ALA A 97 2.92 0.78 8.45
C ALA A 97 1.45 0.44 8.15
N SER A 98 0.99 0.72 6.92
CA SER A 98 -0.36 0.42 6.46
C SER A 98 -0.64 -1.08 6.29
N ARG A 99 0.38 -1.89 5.95
CA ARG A 99 0.27 -3.36 5.88
C ARG A 99 0.34 -4.01 7.26
N GLY A 100 1.13 -3.46 8.19
CA GLY A 100 1.24 -3.96 9.57
C GLY A 100 -0.04 -3.73 10.41
N ALA A 101 -0.79 -2.66 10.12
CA ALA A 101 -2.07 -2.39 10.79
C ALA A 101 -3.24 -3.29 10.31
N ARG A 102 -3.04 -4.09 9.26
CA ARG A 102 -4.10 -4.92 8.64
C ARG A 102 -4.12 -6.38 9.12
N ILE A 103 -3.54 -6.67 10.29
CA ILE A 103 -3.67 -7.97 10.96
C ILE A 103 -4.12 -7.77 12.42
N GLU A 104 -5.24 -7.09 12.62
CA GLU A 104 -6.23 -7.63 13.55
C GLU A 104 -7.56 -7.61 12.81
N PRO A 105 -8.01 -8.75 12.23
CA PRO A 105 -9.41 -8.85 11.91
C PRO A 105 -10.13 -8.62 13.24
N LYS A 106 -10.83 -7.49 13.35
CA LYS A 106 -11.74 -7.18 14.44
C LYS A 106 -12.84 -8.24 14.36
N VAL A 107 -12.54 -9.43 14.90
CA VAL A 107 -13.45 -10.57 14.91
C VAL A 107 -14.69 -10.04 15.62
N PRO A 108 -15.83 -9.99 14.91
CA PRO A 108 -17.01 -9.37 15.48
C PRO A 108 -17.32 -10.11 16.79
N PHE A 109 -17.64 -9.34 17.84
CA PHE A 109 -17.76 -9.83 19.22
C PHE A 109 -18.54 -11.15 19.31
N HIS A 110 -19.57 -11.32 18.47
CA HIS A 110 -20.35 -12.56 18.40
C HIS A 110 -19.52 -13.82 18.08
N LYS A 111 -18.49 -13.75 17.21
CA LYS A 111 -17.63 -14.92 16.92
C LYS A 111 -16.74 -15.27 18.11
N ARG A 112 -16.25 -14.26 18.83
CA ARG A 112 -15.51 -14.46 20.10
C ARG A 112 -16.43 -15.06 21.17
N LEU A 113 -17.65 -14.55 21.30
CA LEU A 113 -18.64 -15.04 22.26
C LEU A 113 -19.06 -16.49 21.98
N VAL A 114 -19.33 -16.84 20.72
CA VAL A 114 -19.69 -18.21 20.32
C VAL A 114 -18.53 -19.18 20.55
N ALA A 115 -17.29 -18.78 20.26
CA ALA A 115 -16.12 -19.61 20.54
C ALA A 115 -15.90 -19.81 22.05
N TRP A 116 -16.11 -18.76 22.86
CA TRP A 116 -16.03 -18.82 24.31
C TRP A 116 -17.13 -19.71 24.91
N LEU A 117 -18.39 -19.52 24.50
CA LEU A 117 -19.53 -20.37 24.90
C LEU A 117 -19.34 -21.84 24.49
N LYS A 118 -18.74 -22.08 23.32
CA LYS A 118 -18.46 -23.44 22.86
C LYS A 118 -17.35 -24.09 23.69
N ASN A 119 -16.40 -23.31 24.20
CA ASN A 119 -15.33 -23.79 25.07
C ASN A 119 -15.81 -24.02 26.52
N GLU A 120 -16.68 -23.16 27.03
CA GLU A 120 -17.28 -23.32 28.37
C GLU A 120 -18.17 -24.58 28.47
N ASN A 121 -18.88 -24.92 27.39
CA ASN A 121 -19.70 -26.14 27.33
C ASN A 121 -18.88 -27.45 27.30
N VAL A 122 -17.55 -27.39 27.17
CA VAL A 122 -16.68 -28.59 27.26
C VAL A 122 -16.45 -29.01 28.71
N HIS A 123 -16.73 -28.13 29.68
CA HIS A 123 -16.58 -28.41 31.12
C HIS A 123 -17.90 -28.65 31.86
N ALA A 124 -19.02 -28.84 31.15
CA ALA A 124 -20.24 -29.29 31.81
C ALA A 124 -19.96 -30.65 32.47
N PRO A 125 -20.06 -30.77 33.81
CA PRO A 125 -19.78 -32.02 34.50
C PRO A 125 -20.72 -33.09 33.97
N THR A 126 -20.15 -34.18 33.48
CA THR A 126 -20.90 -35.34 33.03
C THR A 126 -21.74 -35.87 34.19
N PRO A 127 -23.03 -36.18 33.98
CA PRO A 127 -23.88 -36.67 35.06
C PRO A 127 -23.30 -37.97 35.61
N PRO A 128 -23.38 -38.20 36.93
CA PRO A 128 -22.89 -39.43 37.55
C PRO A 128 -23.46 -40.68 36.87
N SER A 129 -22.64 -41.73 36.77
CA SER A 129 -23.06 -43.04 36.27
C SER A 129 -23.95 -43.78 37.25
N ASP A 130 -23.87 -43.46 38.54
CA ASP A 130 -24.72 -44.01 39.60
C ASP A 130 -26.14 -43.42 39.53
N PRO A 131 -27.20 -44.27 39.44
CA PRO A 131 -28.58 -43.81 39.40
C PRO A 131 -29.02 -43.00 40.63
N GLU A 132 -28.46 -43.24 41.82
CA GLU A 132 -28.86 -42.52 43.03
C GLU A 132 -28.28 -41.09 43.06
N GLU A 133 -27.03 -40.92 42.63
CA GLU A 133 -26.39 -39.61 42.54
C GLU A 133 -26.96 -38.77 41.39
N ARG A 134 -27.40 -39.41 40.31
CA ARG A 134 -28.04 -38.73 39.17
C ARG A 134 -29.36 -38.06 39.58
N TYR A 135 -30.14 -38.67 40.47
CA TYR A 135 -31.37 -38.06 41.00
C TYR A 135 -31.06 -36.81 41.83
N LYS A 136 -29.99 -36.85 42.63
CA LYS A 136 -29.50 -35.71 43.43
C LYS A 136 -28.93 -34.59 42.56
N TRP A 137 -28.33 -34.92 41.42
CA TRP A 137 -27.82 -33.95 40.44
C TRP A 137 -28.95 -33.23 39.69
N ALA A 138 -29.99 -33.96 39.26
CA ALA A 138 -31.12 -33.40 38.52
C ALA A 138 -32.00 -32.44 39.35
N ASN A 139 -32.02 -32.62 40.68
CA ASN A 139 -32.82 -31.79 41.60
C ASN A 139 -32.02 -30.68 42.30
N ARG A 140 -30.80 -30.36 41.86
CA ARG A 140 -30.12 -29.15 42.33
C ARG A 140 -30.81 -27.93 41.72
N LEU A 141 -31.65 -27.26 42.50
CA LEU A 141 -32.16 -25.94 42.16
C LEU A 141 -30.96 -25.02 41.83
N PRO A 142 -31.05 -24.17 40.79
CA PRO A 142 -30.02 -23.18 40.53
C PRO A 142 -29.89 -22.30 41.78
N PRO A 143 -28.66 -21.95 42.23
CA PRO A 143 -28.50 -20.91 43.22
C PRO A 143 -29.00 -19.62 42.59
N TYR A 144 -30.15 -19.12 43.07
CA TYR A 144 -30.55 -17.75 42.78
C TYR A 144 -29.64 -16.84 43.60
N ASP A 145 -28.68 -16.21 42.92
CA ASP A 145 -28.15 -14.87 43.24
C ASP A 145 -28.69 -13.88 42.20
#